data_AF-A0A137QEE5-F1
#
_entry.id   AF-A0A137QEE5-F1
#
_cell.length_a   1.000
_cell.length_b   1.000
_cell.length_c   1.000
_cell.angle_alpha   90.00
_cell.angle_beta   90.00
_cell.angle_gamma   90.00
#
_symmetry.space_group_name_H-M   'P 1'
#
loop_
_entity.id
_entity.type
_entity.pdbx_description
1 polymer ?
#
loop_
_entity_poly.entity_id
_entity_poly.type
_entity_poly.pdbx_seq_one_letter_code
_entity_poly.pdbx_strand_id
1 'polypeptide(L)'
;MRHGIDARHIKFAFFPLVVLAGTFIIYSRQSHAWRETASTRQAPFGEDRCPSTTINEPDFVTADEITIQTPVLPHNYRSDGLLQVSSSASHPIHDLIAEAENKWHVKQNRASKNIREAFYEYQRRYGRLPPRGFDKWWDFITEHDVQLPDDYDQIWLDLELFWGMDPVELQRIQREQETHPESFTLVEEHIPAFRAIMSPLDNPYGFIDHDIKQAMLRAAKNKQRLKVQDLPPTNFRGWMSACPEHQIPLKRPPGKDYTEKTFIHDHGKTMDPCIHPKLLDIHGQFLSYNGHPPGPDRPMVPKFAFCSTTLHYDIRIPNLLSWVEDIHPHEYNPEWDDRPDERLSWRGSNTGMWQTAENKWKDSQRPRAVSLTNKMEGEVDVLFPSPNRDDPTGEGKKVARSKLNPALFDVAFAGAPLQCPEDYCDEIDQMFDWRRFQDTKGASRFKYVLDVDGNGWSSRFQRLMISNALVLKATIYPEWFLDRVQPWVHYVPIQVDLSDLYDTLIFFRGDAYGVGSHSDLARRIVQNSRKWAKEFWRKEDLIAYMFRLMLEYARVMSPDRDSMVFTI
;
A
#
# COMPACT_ATOMS: atom_id res chain seq x y z
N MET A 1 27.32 17.04 -46.02
CA MET A 1 26.86 18.37 -46.51
C MET A 1 25.74 18.85 -45.61
N ARG A 2 25.35 20.14 -45.66
CA ARG A 2 24.22 20.66 -44.86
C ARG A 2 22.89 20.14 -45.42
N HIS A 3 21.99 19.70 -44.54
CA HIS A 3 20.59 20.13 -44.49
C HIS A 3 20.06 19.86 -43.08
N GLY A 4 19.45 20.87 -42.45
CA GLY A 4 18.66 20.69 -41.23
C GLY A 4 17.18 20.75 -41.59
N ILE A 5 16.35 20.02 -40.85
CA ILE A 5 14.89 20.07 -40.96
C ILE A 5 14.30 20.25 -39.55
N ASP A 6 13.25 21.04 -39.48
CA ASP A 6 12.60 21.55 -38.27
C ASP A 6 11.88 20.43 -37.48
N ALA A 7 11.95 20.49 -36.14
CA ALA A 7 11.41 19.48 -35.24
C ALA A 7 10.11 19.98 -34.60
N ARG A 8 8.95 19.45 -35.05
CA ARG A 8 7.64 19.88 -34.55
C ARG A 8 6.68 18.72 -34.29
N HIS A 9 6.31 18.57 -33.02
CA HIS A 9 5.03 18.10 -32.48
C HIS A 9 4.51 16.71 -32.93
N ILE A 10 4.40 15.80 -31.96
CA ILE A 10 3.74 14.49 -32.10
C ILE A 10 2.64 14.41 -31.04
N LYS A 11 1.44 13.94 -31.40
CA LYS A 11 0.29 13.77 -30.50
C LYS A 11 0.20 12.34 -29.98
N PHE A 12 -0.35 12.16 -28.78
CA PHE A 12 -0.43 10.85 -28.11
C PHE A 12 -1.44 9.88 -28.73
N ALA A 13 -1.05 8.61 -28.73
CA ALA A 13 -1.94 7.45 -28.75
C ALA A 13 -1.30 6.35 -27.87
N PHE A 14 -2.02 5.85 -26.87
CA PHE A 14 -1.46 4.94 -25.84
C PHE A 14 -1.23 3.52 -26.37
N PHE A 15 0.02 3.05 -26.32
CA PHE A 15 0.45 1.63 -26.36
C PHE A 15 1.86 1.51 -25.72
N PRO A 16 2.43 0.32 -25.43
CA PRO A 16 2.98 0.08 -24.10
C PRO A 16 4.51 0.02 -24.07
N LEU A 17 5.10 0.55 -22.98
CA LEU A 17 6.52 0.41 -22.68
C LEU A 17 6.79 -0.96 -22.05
N VAL A 18 7.15 -1.94 -22.89
CA VAL A 18 7.72 -3.22 -22.43
C VAL A 18 9.14 -2.96 -21.95
N VAL A 19 9.41 -3.20 -20.66
CA VAL A 19 10.76 -3.07 -20.08
C VAL A 19 11.60 -4.28 -20.46
N LEU A 20 12.33 -4.16 -21.57
CA LEU A 20 13.47 -5.00 -21.93
C LEU A 20 14.63 -4.11 -22.37
N ALA A 21 15.86 -4.50 -22.05
CA ALA A 21 17.04 -3.67 -22.30
C ALA A 21 17.42 -3.64 -23.79
N GLY A 22 17.19 -2.49 -24.46
CA GLY A 22 17.69 -2.23 -25.81
C GLY A 22 16.82 -1.26 -26.63
N THR A 23 17.48 -0.42 -27.41
CA THR A 23 16.88 0.54 -28.37
C THR A 23 16.18 -0.18 -29.54
N PHE A 24 15.08 0.37 -30.10
CA PHE A 24 14.87 0.57 -31.56
C PHE A 24 13.55 1.32 -31.90
N ILE A 25 13.20 1.43 -33.19
CA ILE A 25 12.28 2.40 -33.84
C ILE A 25 11.37 1.66 -34.86
N ILE A 26 10.17 2.16 -35.23
CA ILE A 26 9.60 2.26 -36.63
C ILE A 26 8.05 2.42 -36.75
N TYR A 27 7.62 3.52 -37.41
CA TYR A 27 6.48 3.80 -38.33
C TYR A 27 5.03 3.24 -38.20
N SER A 28 4.12 3.81 -39.01
CA SER A 28 2.64 3.74 -38.93
C SER A 28 1.91 3.64 -40.29
N ARG A 29 0.58 3.40 -40.28
CA ARG A 29 -0.35 3.81 -41.36
C ARG A 29 -1.81 3.96 -40.85
N GLN A 30 -2.68 4.59 -41.64
CA GLN A 30 -4.03 5.10 -41.26
C GLN A 30 -5.20 4.32 -41.92
N SER A 31 -6.43 4.43 -41.36
CA SER A 31 -7.61 4.99 -42.10
C SER A 31 -8.95 5.05 -41.31
N HIS A 32 -9.51 6.27 -41.18
CA HIS A 32 -10.93 6.71 -41.22
C HIS A 32 -12.14 5.91 -40.65
N ALA A 33 -12.75 6.49 -39.60
CA ALA A 33 -14.12 7.05 -39.51
C ALA A 33 -15.42 6.26 -39.85
N TRP A 34 -16.49 6.52 -39.07
CA TRP A 34 -17.91 6.66 -39.51
C TRP A 34 -18.75 7.45 -38.45
N ARG A 35 -20.04 7.73 -38.70
CA ARG A 35 -20.93 8.61 -37.89
C ARG A 35 -22.22 7.93 -37.39
N GLU A 36 -22.73 8.49 -36.29
CA GLU A 36 -24.14 8.68 -35.87
C GLU A 36 -25.28 7.83 -36.48
N THR A 37 -26.18 7.35 -35.61
CA THR A 37 -27.62 7.67 -35.73
C THR A 37 -28.36 7.45 -34.40
N ALA A 38 -29.44 8.19 -34.15
CA ALA A 38 -30.30 8.07 -32.98
C ALA A 38 -31.75 7.76 -33.37
N SER A 39 -32.52 7.12 -32.49
CA SER A 39 -33.97 6.92 -32.66
C SER A 39 -34.68 6.87 -31.31
N THR A 40 -35.79 7.58 -31.19
CA THR A 40 -36.62 7.69 -29.98
C THR A 40 -37.88 6.83 -30.04
N ARG A 41 -38.48 6.54 -28.88
CA ARG A 41 -39.91 6.20 -28.68
C ARG A 41 -40.28 6.44 -27.20
N GLN A 42 -41.55 6.73 -26.91
CA GLN A 42 -42.03 7.14 -25.58
C GLN A 42 -43.27 6.35 -25.13
N ALA A 43 -43.29 6.02 -23.82
CA ALA A 43 -44.45 5.98 -22.90
C ALA A 43 -45.61 4.99 -23.25
N PRO A 44 -46.61 4.75 -22.36
CA PRO A 44 -47.35 5.71 -21.53
C PRO A 44 -47.25 5.49 -19.99
N PHE A 45 -48.01 6.31 -19.25
CA PHE A 45 -48.07 6.39 -17.78
C PHE A 45 -48.97 5.34 -17.10
N GLY A 46 -48.78 5.18 -15.79
CA GLY A 46 -49.78 4.67 -14.84
C GLY A 46 -49.46 5.16 -13.42
N GLU A 47 -50.45 5.74 -12.72
CA GLU A 47 -50.35 6.17 -11.33
C GLU A 47 -50.97 5.12 -10.40
N ASP A 48 -50.44 4.89 -9.18
CA ASP A 48 -51.26 5.10 -7.98
C ASP A 48 -50.53 5.13 -6.61
N ARG A 49 -51.21 5.81 -5.67
CA ARG A 49 -50.92 6.22 -4.28
C ARG A 49 -50.24 5.23 -3.30
N CYS A 50 -49.49 5.82 -2.36
CA CYS A 50 -49.13 5.22 -1.05
C CYS A 50 -50.28 5.33 -0.01
N PRO A 51 -50.24 4.51 1.06
CA PRO A 51 -50.89 4.84 2.34
C PRO A 51 -49.93 4.86 3.55
N SER A 52 -50.20 5.74 4.51
CA SER A 52 -49.82 5.57 5.93
C SER A 52 -50.91 4.72 6.65
N THR A 53 -50.85 4.26 7.90
CA THR A 53 -49.98 4.53 9.09
C THR A 53 -49.87 3.17 9.86
N THR A 54 -49.51 2.97 11.14
CA THR A 54 -49.42 3.77 12.39
C THR A 54 -48.37 3.15 13.34
N ILE A 55 -48.18 3.73 14.54
CA ILE A 55 -47.33 3.24 15.64
C ILE A 55 -48.08 2.19 16.49
N ASN A 56 -47.37 1.22 17.11
CA ASN A 56 -47.74 0.64 18.41
C ASN A 56 -46.58 -0.12 19.08
N GLU A 57 -46.37 0.16 20.37
CA GLU A 57 -45.60 -0.55 21.41
C GLU A 57 -46.26 -0.17 22.76
N PRO A 58 -46.00 -0.85 23.90
CA PRO A 58 -45.06 -1.95 24.14
C PRO A 58 -45.74 -3.21 24.72
N ASP A 59 -44.95 -4.23 25.05
CA ASP A 59 -45.31 -5.22 26.08
C ASP A 59 -44.10 -5.54 26.97
N PHE A 60 -44.32 -5.81 28.26
CA PHE A 60 -43.27 -6.05 29.26
C PHE A 60 -42.95 -7.54 29.42
N VAL A 61 -41.66 -7.87 29.58
CA VAL A 61 -41.20 -9.16 30.12
C VAL A 61 -40.30 -8.91 31.33
N THR A 62 -40.39 -9.78 32.33
CA THR A 62 -39.77 -9.63 33.65
C THR A 62 -38.27 -9.94 33.66
N ALA A 63 -37.58 -9.41 34.67
CA ALA A 63 -36.16 -9.68 34.89
C ALA A 63 -35.95 -11.02 35.61
N ASP A 64 -35.01 -11.81 35.10
CA ASP A 64 -34.40 -12.95 35.79
C ASP A 64 -32.86 -12.85 35.76
N GLU A 65 -32.25 -13.34 36.83
CA GLU A 65 -30.82 -13.68 37.00
C GLU A 65 -29.76 -12.73 36.38
N ILE A 66 -29.46 -11.63 37.08
CA ILE A 66 -28.19 -10.89 36.91
C ILE A 66 -27.03 -11.78 37.37
N THR A 67 -26.53 -12.62 36.46
CA THR A 67 -25.19 -13.18 36.59
C THR A 67 -24.20 -12.03 36.48
N ILE A 68 -23.48 -11.72 37.56
CA ILE A 68 -22.44 -10.69 37.54
C ILE A 68 -21.25 -11.23 36.74
N GLN A 69 -21.29 -11.02 35.42
CA GLN A 69 -20.15 -11.24 34.55
C GLN A 69 -19.02 -10.31 35.00
N THR A 70 -17.86 -10.88 35.33
CA THR A 70 -16.62 -10.13 35.50
C THR A 70 -16.39 -9.31 34.24
N PRO A 71 -16.20 -7.98 34.32
CA PRO A 71 -16.18 -7.15 33.12
C PRO A 71 -15.04 -7.56 32.18
N VAL A 72 -15.42 -7.95 30.96
CA VAL A 72 -14.54 -8.24 29.82
C VAL A 72 -13.65 -7.01 29.58
N LEU A 73 -12.35 -7.11 29.91
CA LEU A 73 -11.45 -5.97 29.84
C LEU A 73 -11.04 -5.74 28.37
N PRO A 74 -11.36 -4.59 27.76
CA PRO A 74 -11.12 -4.37 26.33
C PRO A 74 -9.63 -4.38 25.97
N HIS A 75 -9.34 -4.63 24.69
CA HIS A 75 -7.99 -4.56 24.16
C HIS A 75 -7.35 -3.18 24.30
N ASN A 76 -6.02 -3.16 24.42
CA ASN A 76 -5.25 -1.92 24.54
C ASN A 76 -4.79 -1.44 23.15
N TYR A 77 -5.51 -0.48 22.56
CA TYR A 77 -5.16 0.16 21.30
C TYR A 77 -4.03 1.17 21.50
N ARG A 78 -2.81 0.80 21.14
CA ARG A 78 -1.61 1.63 21.33
C ARG A 78 -1.50 2.71 20.25
N SER A 79 -0.83 3.82 20.58
CA SER A 79 -0.63 4.95 19.67
C SER A 79 0.25 4.63 18.46
N ASP A 80 1.09 3.60 18.56
CA ASP A 80 2.03 3.09 17.55
C ASP A 80 1.38 2.27 16.41
N GLY A 81 0.06 2.04 16.48
CA GLY A 81 -0.72 1.28 15.51
C GLY A 81 -0.91 -0.20 15.83
N LEU A 82 -0.35 -0.69 16.94
CA LEU A 82 -0.58 -2.04 17.44
C LEU A 82 -1.73 -2.09 18.47
N LEU A 83 -2.54 -3.13 18.39
CA LEU A 83 -3.52 -3.53 19.40
C LEU A 83 -2.84 -4.59 20.26
N GLN A 84 -2.72 -4.35 21.56
CA GLN A 84 -2.25 -5.34 22.54
C GLN A 84 -3.43 -6.16 23.06
N VAL A 85 -3.28 -7.49 23.02
CA VAL A 85 -4.34 -8.43 23.39
C VAL A 85 -4.59 -8.40 24.89
N SER A 86 -5.85 -8.63 25.26
CA SER A 86 -6.31 -8.85 26.63
C SER A 86 -6.82 -10.29 26.68
N SER A 87 -6.25 -11.14 27.53
CA SER A 87 -6.64 -12.56 27.60
C SER A 87 -8.04 -12.77 28.19
N SER A 88 -8.62 -11.75 28.83
CA SER A 88 -10.01 -11.72 29.28
C SER A 88 -10.99 -11.10 28.27
N ALA A 89 -10.52 -10.65 27.10
CA ALA A 89 -11.35 -10.18 25.99
C ALA A 89 -11.61 -11.29 24.95
N SER A 90 -12.69 -11.12 24.18
CA SER A 90 -12.95 -11.83 22.91
C SER A 90 -11.77 -11.69 21.92
N HIS A 91 -11.77 -12.48 20.84
CA HIS A 91 -10.62 -12.46 19.92
C HIS A 91 -10.57 -11.14 19.09
N PRO A 92 -9.46 -10.38 19.12
CA PRO A 92 -9.41 -9.00 18.61
C PRO A 92 -9.71 -8.85 17.13
N ILE A 93 -9.47 -9.89 16.32
CA ILE A 93 -9.74 -9.83 14.89
C ILE A 93 -11.24 -9.61 14.59
N HIS A 94 -12.16 -10.05 15.46
CA HIS A 94 -13.58 -9.72 15.29
C HIS A 94 -13.83 -8.21 15.31
N ASP A 95 -13.20 -7.51 16.26
CA ASP A 95 -13.41 -6.09 16.48
C ASP A 95 -12.59 -5.24 15.50
N LEU A 96 -11.39 -5.70 15.11
CA LEU A 96 -10.60 -5.10 14.03
C LEU A 96 -11.34 -5.15 12.69
N ILE A 97 -12.02 -6.25 12.36
CA ILE A 97 -12.88 -6.36 11.17
C ILE A 97 -14.08 -5.41 11.31
N ALA A 98 -14.82 -5.46 12.42
CA ALA A 98 -16.02 -4.63 12.59
C ALA A 98 -15.72 -3.13 12.58
N GLU A 99 -14.64 -2.69 13.22
CA GLU A 99 -14.20 -1.29 13.21
C GLU A 99 -13.76 -0.86 11.81
N ALA A 100 -13.07 -1.74 11.07
CA ALA A 100 -12.64 -1.46 9.70
C ALA A 100 -13.80 -1.43 8.69
N GLU A 101 -14.80 -2.31 8.84
CA GLU A 101 -16.03 -2.29 8.05
C GLU A 101 -16.81 -0.99 8.29
N ASN A 102 -16.88 -0.52 9.54
CA ASN A 102 -17.44 0.80 9.86
C ASN A 102 -16.62 1.95 9.25
N LYS A 103 -15.28 1.92 9.36
CA LYS A 103 -14.37 2.89 8.70
C LYS A 103 -14.61 2.95 7.18
N TRP A 104 -14.79 1.79 6.53
CA TRP A 104 -15.07 1.69 5.10
C TRP A 104 -16.46 2.23 4.71
N HIS A 105 -17.48 1.93 5.51
CA HIS A 105 -18.84 2.45 5.31
C HIS A 105 -18.87 3.98 5.45
N VAL A 106 -18.22 4.53 6.48
CA VAL A 106 -18.08 5.99 6.65
C VAL A 106 -17.28 6.63 5.50
N LYS A 107 -16.23 5.96 4.99
CA LYS A 107 -15.43 6.46 3.85
C LYS A 107 -16.25 6.60 2.56
N GLN A 108 -17.13 5.64 2.26
CA GLN A 108 -18.01 5.71 1.08
C GLN A 108 -19.13 6.74 1.26
N ASN A 109 -19.72 6.83 2.45
CA ASN A 109 -20.84 7.73 2.72
C ASN A 109 -20.43 9.21 2.72
N ARG A 110 -19.20 9.55 3.15
CA ARG A 110 -18.67 10.93 3.14
C ARG A 110 -18.28 11.46 1.76
N ALA A 111 -18.17 10.59 0.74
CA ALA A 111 -17.62 10.96 -0.55
C ALA A 111 -18.52 11.96 -1.29
N SER A 112 -17.96 13.07 -1.77
CA SER A 112 -18.64 14.18 -2.43
C SER A 112 -19.48 13.73 -3.63
N LYS A 113 -20.70 14.28 -3.76
CA LYS A 113 -21.65 13.93 -4.84
C LYS A 113 -21.68 14.95 -5.98
N ASN A 114 -20.99 16.08 -5.83
CA ASN A 114 -20.84 17.11 -6.86
C ASN A 114 -19.56 17.92 -6.66
N ILE A 115 -19.14 18.63 -7.72
CA ILE A 115 -17.92 19.45 -7.75
C ILE A 115 -17.87 20.53 -6.64
N ARG A 116 -19.02 21.02 -6.17
CA ARG A 116 -19.09 22.04 -5.11
C ARG A 116 -18.80 21.47 -3.73
N GLU A 117 -19.29 20.27 -3.43
CA GLU A 117 -18.89 19.52 -2.24
C GLU A 117 -17.40 19.20 -2.28
N ALA A 118 -16.91 18.65 -3.39
CA ALA A 118 -15.50 18.26 -3.54
C ALA A 118 -14.54 19.46 -3.48
N PHE A 119 -14.96 20.64 -3.95
CA PHE A 119 -14.22 21.89 -3.80
C PHE A 119 -14.02 22.27 -2.31
N TYR A 120 -15.09 22.23 -1.52
CA TYR A 120 -15.01 22.57 -0.08
C TYR A 120 -14.35 21.45 0.74
N GLU A 121 -14.55 20.18 0.38
CA GLU A 121 -13.91 19.04 1.04
C GLU A 121 -12.39 19.02 0.79
N TYR A 122 -11.93 19.29 -0.43
CA TYR A 122 -10.52 19.55 -0.72
C TYR A 122 -9.98 20.71 0.13
N GLN A 123 -10.71 21.84 0.21
CA GLN A 123 -10.30 22.98 1.04
C GLN A 123 -10.25 22.62 2.54
N ARG A 124 -11.16 21.77 3.03
CA ARG A 124 -11.20 21.28 4.41
C ARG A 124 -10.04 20.34 4.73
N ARG A 125 -9.72 19.40 3.83
CA ARG A 125 -8.62 18.44 4.00
C ARG A 125 -7.26 19.11 3.97
N TYR A 126 -7.04 19.96 2.96
CA TYR A 126 -5.71 20.40 2.55
C TYR A 126 -5.44 21.89 2.84
N GLY A 127 -6.43 22.69 3.24
CA GLY A 127 -6.25 24.12 3.55
C GLY A 127 -5.82 24.99 2.36
N ARG A 128 -5.91 24.46 1.13
CA ARG A 128 -5.59 25.14 -0.13
C ARG A 128 -6.82 25.05 -1.06
N LEU A 129 -6.96 25.97 -2.02
CA LEU A 129 -7.97 25.84 -3.09
C LEU A 129 -7.50 24.78 -4.11
N PRO A 130 -8.40 24.05 -4.79
CA PRO A 130 -8.03 23.06 -5.80
C PRO A 130 -7.20 23.65 -6.95
N PRO A 131 -6.38 22.84 -7.65
CA PRO A 131 -5.59 23.30 -8.78
C PRO A 131 -6.47 23.64 -9.98
N ARG A 132 -6.02 24.58 -10.82
CA ARG A 132 -6.63 24.85 -12.13
C ARG A 132 -6.67 23.55 -12.96
N GLY A 133 -7.84 23.14 -13.45
CA GLY A 133 -8.05 21.84 -14.10
C GLY A 133 -8.81 20.82 -13.24
N PHE A 134 -9.10 21.14 -11.97
CA PHE A 134 -9.98 20.34 -11.10
C PHE A 134 -11.38 20.11 -11.69
N ASP A 135 -11.89 21.08 -12.44
CA ASP A 135 -13.09 20.96 -13.29
C ASP A 135 -13.01 19.78 -14.25
N LYS A 136 -11.95 19.73 -15.07
CA LYS A 136 -11.76 18.66 -16.07
C LYS A 136 -11.48 17.30 -15.44
N TRP A 137 -10.81 17.30 -14.30
CA TRP A 137 -10.62 16.08 -13.51
C TRP A 137 -11.93 15.60 -12.90
N TRP A 138 -12.79 16.51 -12.42
CA TRP A 138 -14.14 16.18 -11.94
C TRP A 138 -15.01 15.58 -13.06
N ASP A 139 -14.99 16.19 -14.25
CA ASP A 139 -15.69 15.68 -15.43
C ASP A 139 -15.23 14.26 -15.76
N PHE A 140 -13.92 14.01 -15.80
CA PHE A 140 -13.34 12.69 -16.07
C PHE A 140 -13.79 11.62 -15.06
N ILE A 141 -13.71 11.90 -13.75
CA ILE A 141 -14.13 10.92 -12.73
C ILE A 141 -15.65 10.68 -12.76
N THR A 142 -16.43 11.66 -13.21
CA THR A 142 -17.89 11.52 -13.38
C THR A 142 -18.23 10.68 -14.63
N GLU A 143 -17.53 10.90 -15.74
CA GLU A 143 -17.72 10.14 -16.99
C GLU A 143 -17.35 8.65 -16.83
N HIS A 144 -16.31 8.35 -16.03
CA HIS A 144 -15.78 7.01 -15.84
C HIS A 144 -16.19 6.32 -14.52
N ASP A 145 -17.11 6.90 -13.75
CA ASP A 145 -17.61 6.37 -12.47
C ASP A 145 -16.46 6.03 -11.49
N VAL A 146 -15.48 6.93 -11.35
CA VAL A 146 -14.31 6.75 -10.48
C VAL A 146 -14.67 7.10 -9.03
N GLN A 147 -14.54 6.12 -8.16
CA GLN A 147 -15.01 6.17 -6.78
C GLN A 147 -14.01 6.86 -5.83
N LEU A 148 -14.54 7.40 -4.73
CA LEU A 148 -13.81 8.20 -3.72
C LEU A 148 -13.12 9.45 -4.30
N PRO A 149 -13.87 10.44 -4.82
CA PRO A 149 -13.34 11.72 -5.31
C PRO A 149 -12.41 12.45 -4.32
N ASP A 150 -12.63 12.29 -3.01
CA ASP A 150 -11.93 13.10 -1.99
C ASP A 150 -10.69 12.41 -1.40
N ASP A 151 -10.55 11.08 -1.58
CA ASP A 151 -9.49 10.28 -0.97
C ASP A 151 -8.27 10.18 -1.90
N TYR A 152 -7.55 11.29 -2.00
CA TYR A 152 -6.25 11.44 -2.66
C TYR A 152 -5.21 12.03 -1.69
N ASP A 153 -5.33 11.72 -0.40
CA ASP A 153 -4.47 12.23 0.66
C ASP A 153 -2.99 11.83 0.44
N GLN A 154 -2.75 10.69 -0.23
CA GLN A 154 -1.40 10.25 -0.58
C GLN A 154 -0.69 11.17 -1.61
N ILE A 155 -1.43 11.80 -2.54
CA ILE A 155 -0.88 12.83 -3.44
C ILE A 155 -0.43 14.05 -2.63
N TRP A 156 -1.23 14.44 -1.64
CA TRP A 156 -0.93 15.57 -0.78
C TRP A 156 0.35 15.35 0.05
N LEU A 157 0.43 14.20 0.73
CA LEU A 157 1.54 13.88 1.65
C LEU A 157 2.91 13.90 0.96
N ASP A 158 2.97 13.51 -0.31
CA ASP A 158 4.21 13.51 -1.10
C ASP A 158 4.58 14.90 -1.62
N LEU A 159 3.59 15.75 -1.90
CA LEU A 159 3.79 17.09 -2.44
C LEU A 159 3.93 18.18 -1.37
N GLU A 160 3.45 17.98 -0.13
CA GLU A 160 3.38 19.04 0.89
C GLU A 160 4.76 19.60 1.25
N LEU A 161 5.81 18.77 1.29
CA LEU A 161 7.17 19.24 1.57
C LEU A 161 7.71 20.19 0.48
N PHE A 162 7.38 19.96 -0.79
CA PHE A 162 7.82 20.81 -1.91
C PHE A 162 7.08 22.15 -1.96
N TRP A 163 5.87 22.25 -1.40
CA TRP A 163 5.19 23.54 -1.18
C TRP A 163 5.98 24.49 -0.27
N GLY A 164 6.86 23.99 0.60
CA GLY A 164 7.76 24.80 1.41
C GLY A 164 8.95 25.39 0.64
N MET A 165 9.25 24.88 -0.57
CA MET A 165 10.37 25.35 -1.38
C MET A 165 9.94 26.50 -2.30
N ASP A 166 10.90 27.37 -2.61
CA ASP A 166 10.76 28.30 -3.72
C ASP A 166 10.68 27.55 -5.07
N PRO A 167 9.67 27.81 -5.92
CA PRO A 167 9.49 27.09 -7.18
C PRO A 167 10.55 27.40 -8.24
N VAL A 168 11.23 28.56 -8.19
CA VAL A 168 12.35 28.84 -9.11
C VAL A 168 13.53 27.92 -8.77
N GLU A 169 13.72 27.64 -7.49
CA GLU A 169 14.73 26.72 -6.97
C GLU A 169 14.39 25.26 -7.30
N LEU A 170 13.12 24.83 -7.13
CA LEU A 170 12.66 23.50 -7.59
C LEU A 170 12.96 23.27 -9.07
N GLN A 171 12.69 24.26 -9.94
CA GLN A 171 13.02 24.17 -11.35
C GLN A 171 14.52 24.22 -11.65
N ARG A 172 15.33 24.87 -10.81
CA ARG A 172 16.81 24.88 -10.94
C ARG A 172 17.36 23.48 -10.66
N ILE A 173 16.99 22.91 -9.51
CA ILE A 173 17.34 21.54 -9.10
C ILE A 173 16.91 20.54 -10.18
N GLN A 174 15.72 20.73 -10.75
CA GLN A 174 15.22 19.87 -11.80
C GLN A 174 16.08 19.90 -13.08
N ARG A 175 16.41 21.10 -13.59
CA ARG A 175 17.27 21.27 -14.77
C ARG A 175 18.69 20.74 -14.58
N GLU A 176 19.17 20.70 -13.34
CA GLU A 176 20.46 20.10 -13.01
C GLU A 176 20.38 18.57 -13.03
N GLN A 177 19.32 17.99 -12.44
CA GLN A 177 19.12 16.53 -12.45
C GLN A 177 18.86 15.98 -13.86
N GLU A 178 18.27 16.74 -14.77
CA GLU A 178 18.13 16.38 -16.20
C GLU A 178 19.47 16.10 -16.92
N THR A 179 20.61 16.46 -16.31
CA THR A 179 21.94 16.11 -16.83
C THR A 179 22.46 14.74 -16.36
N HIS A 180 21.79 14.08 -15.41
CA HIS A 180 22.16 12.74 -14.96
C HIS A 180 21.73 11.64 -15.95
N PRO A 181 22.60 10.64 -16.25
CA PRO A 181 22.31 9.55 -17.20
C PRO A 181 21.09 8.68 -16.88
N GLU A 182 20.64 8.66 -15.62
CA GLU A 182 19.52 7.84 -15.14
C GLU A 182 18.20 8.61 -15.07
N SER A 183 18.15 9.85 -15.59
CA SER A 183 16.95 10.70 -15.62
C SER A 183 16.28 10.68 -16.98
N PHE A 184 14.95 10.83 -16.98
CA PHE A 184 14.15 11.03 -18.19
C PHE A 184 13.04 12.05 -17.95
N THR A 185 12.77 12.87 -18.97
CA THR A 185 11.86 14.02 -18.89
C THR A 185 10.63 13.80 -19.76
N LEU A 186 9.45 13.86 -19.15
CA LEU A 186 8.18 13.90 -19.86
C LEU A 186 7.79 15.34 -20.22
N VAL A 187 7.13 15.52 -21.37
CA VAL A 187 6.53 16.77 -21.85
C VAL A 187 5.19 16.43 -22.49
N GLU A 188 4.14 17.18 -22.16
CA GLU A 188 2.75 16.94 -22.57
C GLU A 188 2.11 18.25 -23.08
N GLU A 189 1.15 18.16 -24.01
CA GLU A 189 0.48 19.32 -24.63
C GLU A 189 -0.86 19.71 -23.97
N HIS A 190 -1.52 18.76 -23.30
CA HIS A 190 -2.81 18.98 -22.62
C HIS A 190 -2.68 19.43 -21.15
N ILE A 191 -1.48 19.36 -20.59
CA ILE A 191 -1.12 19.81 -19.23
C ILE A 191 -0.21 21.04 -19.39
N PRO A 192 -0.27 22.08 -18.52
CA PRO A 192 0.68 23.19 -18.57
C PRO A 192 2.12 22.70 -18.58
N ALA A 193 2.93 23.20 -19.53
CA ALA A 193 4.25 22.65 -19.85
C ALA A 193 5.13 22.47 -18.60
N PHE A 194 5.23 21.22 -18.15
CA PHE A 194 5.98 20.81 -16.97
C PHE A 194 7.11 19.88 -17.40
N ARG A 195 8.08 19.71 -16.49
CA ARG A 195 9.14 18.70 -16.57
C ARG A 195 8.98 17.81 -15.36
N ALA A 196 9.31 16.54 -15.49
CA ALA A 196 9.27 15.55 -14.42
C ALA A 196 10.59 14.78 -14.39
N ILE A 197 10.99 14.31 -13.20
CA ILE A 197 12.10 13.38 -13.02
C ILE A 197 11.51 12.11 -12.45
N MET A 198 11.84 10.96 -13.03
CA MET A 198 11.32 9.67 -12.60
C MET A 198 12.47 8.73 -12.26
N SER A 199 12.33 7.97 -11.17
CA SER A 199 13.25 6.89 -10.82
C SER A 199 13.00 5.67 -11.73
N PRO A 200 14.03 5.08 -12.35
CA PRO A 200 13.92 3.78 -13.03
C PRO A 200 14.03 2.60 -12.06
N LEU A 201 14.24 2.83 -10.76
CA LEU A 201 14.55 1.81 -9.76
C LEU A 201 13.30 1.35 -8.98
N ASP A 202 13.29 0.07 -8.57
CA ASP A 202 12.29 -0.52 -7.67
C ASP A 202 12.22 0.19 -6.30
N ASN A 203 13.34 0.75 -5.84
CA ASN A 203 13.54 1.22 -4.47
C ASN A 203 13.37 2.74 -4.35
N PRO A 204 12.90 3.24 -3.19
CA PRO A 204 13.00 4.65 -2.83
C PRO A 204 14.46 5.09 -2.78
N TYR A 205 14.71 6.35 -3.13
CA TYR A 205 16.06 6.92 -3.17
C TYR A 205 16.17 8.22 -2.36
N GLY A 206 15.15 9.08 -2.45
CA GLY A 206 15.17 10.39 -1.83
C GLY A 206 15.09 10.28 -0.31
N PHE A 207 16.22 10.25 0.38
CA PHE A 207 16.30 10.23 1.84
C PHE A 207 16.30 11.66 2.41
N ILE A 208 15.51 11.93 3.46
CA ILE A 208 15.30 13.28 4.00
C ILE A 208 15.63 13.38 5.50
N ASP A 209 16.30 14.47 5.89
CA ASP A 209 16.60 14.81 7.28
C ASP A 209 15.35 15.36 7.98
N HIS A 210 15.16 15.03 9.26
CA HIS A 210 14.00 15.39 10.05
C HIS A 210 13.81 16.91 10.13
N ASP A 211 14.87 17.65 10.41
CA ASP A 211 14.78 19.09 10.62
C ASP A 211 14.57 19.82 9.29
N ILE A 212 15.10 19.28 8.18
CA ILE A 212 14.71 19.71 6.83
C ILE A 212 13.22 19.43 6.61
N LYS A 213 12.73 18.20 6.81
CA LYS A 213 11.31 17.82 6.63
C LYS A 213 10.39 18.74 7.43
N GLN A 214 10.74 19.02 8.70
CA GLN A 214 9.99 19.92 9.57
C GLN A 214 10.07 21.39 9.12
N ALA A 215 11.22 21.91 8.71
CA ALA A 215 11.34 23.27 8.19
C ALA A 215 10.49 23.47 6.93
N MET A 216 10.53 22.50 6.02
CA MET A 216 9.76 22.52 4.76
C MET A 216 8.25 22.48 5.01
N LEU A 217 7.76 21.56 5.85
CA LEU A 217 6.33 21.48 6.20
C LEU A 217 5.85 22.74 6.95
N ARG A 218 6.66 23.31 7.85
CA ARG A 218 6.34 24.59 8.53
C ARG A 218 6.25 25.74 7.51
N ALA A 219 7.18 25.82 6.56
CA ALA A 219 7.14 26.82 5.50
C ALA A 219 5.89 26.65 4.62
N ALA A 220 5.58 25.42 4.20
CA ALA A 220 4.40 25.07 3.40
C ALA A 220 3.08 25.46 4.09
N LYS A 221 3.00 25.26 5.41
CA LYS A 221 1.85 25.66 6.25
C LYS A 221 1.75 27.17 6.41
N ASN A 222 2.88 27.85 6.61
CA ASN A 222 2.95 29.31 6.79
C ASN A 222 2.90 30.10 5.47
N LYS A 223 2.81 29.42 4.32
CA LYS A 223 2.93 29.99 2.95
C LYS A 223 4.27 30.71 2.69
N GLN A 224 5.31 30.31 3.43
CA GLN A 224 6.69 30.76 3.25
C GLN A 224 7.38 29.90 2.17
N ARG A 225 8.47 30.42 1.59
CA ARG A 225 9.25 29.76 0.55
C ARG A 225 10.73 29.77 0.95
N LEU A 226 11.32 28.60 1.16
CA LEU A 226 12.73 28.42 1.50
C LEU A 226 13.57 28.14 0.26
N LYS A 227 14.80 28.65 0.21
CA LYS A 227 15.84 28.25 -0.75
C LYS A 227 16.78 27.24 -0.09
N VAL A 228 17.59 26.54 -0.89
CA VAL A 228 18.49 25.47 -0.41
C VAL A 228 19.54 25.97 0.59
N GLN A 229 19.92 27.25 0.48
CA GLN A 229 20.80 27.95 1.43
C GLN A 229 20.14 28.23 2.80
N ASP A 230 18.81 28.33 2.85
CA ASP A 230 18.04 28.68 4.05
C ASP A 230 17.63 27.42 4.86
N LEU A 231 17.87 26.22 4.32
CA LEU A 231 17.56 24.94 4.99
C LEU A 231 18.49 24.69 6.19
N PRO A 232 18.00 24.10 7.29
CA PRO A 232 18.81 23.77 8.46
C PRO A 232 19.99 22.83 8.11
N PRO A 233 21.07 22.80 8.89
CA PRO A 233 22.16 21.84 8.69
C PRO A 233 21.67 20.41 8.94
N THR A 234 22.08 19.47 8.09
CA THR A 234 21.79 18.04 8.24
C THR A 234 22.65 17.43 9.35
N ASN A 235 22.05 16.68 10.27
CA ASN A 235 22.78 15.99 11.34
C ASN A 235 22.82 14.48 11.05
N PHE A 236 23.91 14.02 10.42
CA PHE A 236 23.99 12.64 9.93
C PHE A 236 24.14 11.61 11.05
N ARG A 237 23.10 10.79 11.21
CA ARG A 237 22.93 9.75 12.24
C ARG A 237 22.45 8.43 11.60
N GLY A 238 22.85 8.20 10.35
CA GLY A 238 22.26 7.16 9.50
C GLY A 238 20.77 7.38 9.28
N TRP A 239 19.99 6.30 9.13
CA TRP A 239 18.54 6.35 8.90
C TRP A 239 17.77 7.15 9.96
N MET A 240 18.27 7.21 11.20
CA MET A 240 17.66 7.98 12.29
C MET A 240 17.71 9.50 12.07
N SER A 241 18.46 10.01 11.09
CA SER A 241 18.37 11.42 10.69
C SER A 241 16.98 11.84 10.23
N ALA A 242 16.13 10.94 9.73
CA ALA A 242 14.76 11.25 9.34
C ALA A 242 13.78 11.38 10.54
N CYS A 243 14.19 10.91 11.72
CA CYS A 243 13.33 10.82 12.91
C CYS A 243 13.55 11.99 13.89
N PRO A 244 12.53 12.37 14.69
CA PRO A 244 12.70 13.35 15.76
C PRO A 244 13.74 12.88 16.79
N GLU A 245 14.56 13.80 17.30
CA GLU A 245 15.65 13.45 18.24
C GLU A 245 15.19 12.66 19.46
N HIS A 246 14.01 13.00 19.99
CA HIS A 246 13.40 12.35 21.16
C HIS A 246 12.85 10.95 20.89
N GLN A 247 12.78 10.52 19.62
CA GLN A 247 12.40 9.16 19.22
C GLN A 247 13.63 8.28 18.95
N ILE A 248 14.85 8.84 18.94
CA ILE A 248 16.09 8.08 18.72
C ILE A 248 16.47 7.33 20.01
N PRO A 249 16.46 5.98 20.04
CA PRO A 249 16.82 5.26 21.26
C PRO A 249 18.33 5.32 21.49
N LEU A 250 18.77 6.11 22.49
CA LEU A 250 20.20 6.30 22.86
C LEU A 250 20.96 4.97 23.06
N LYS A 251 20.22 3.93 23.44
CA LYS A 251 20.53 2.54 23.09
C LYS A 251 19.25 1.93 22.55
N ARG A 252 19.32 1.15 21.47
CA ARG A 252 18.26 0.16 21.20
C ARG A 252 18.16 -0.73 22.45
N PRO A 253 16.97 -0.92 23.06
CA PRO A 253 16.85 -1.89 24.12
C PRO A 253 17.28 -3.26 23.58
N PRO A 254 18.00 -4.10 24.35
CA PRO A 254 18.16 -5.49 23.97
C PRO A 254 16.75 -6.06 23.74
N GLY A 255 16.55 -6.71 22.60
CA GLY A 255 15.21 -7.07 22.13
C GLY A 255 14.44 -7.77 23.24
N LYS A 256 13.43 -7.09 23.79
CA LYS A 256 12.47 -7.77 24.65
C LYS A 256 11.82 -8.85 23.79
N ASP A 257 11.84 -10.09 24.28
CA ASP A 257 10.84 -11.04 23.82
C ASP A 257 9.47 -10.42 24.09
N TYR A 258 8.75 -10.10 23.02
CA TYR A 258 7.39 -9.58 23.11
C TYR A 258 6.49 -10.75 23.50
N THR A 259 6.43 -11.03 24.80
CA THR A 259 5.44 -11.93 25.41
C THR A 259 4.02 -11.37 25.29
N GLU A 260 3.90 -10.08 24.96
CA GLU A 260 2.65 -9.42 24.62
C GLU A 260 2.22 -9.78 23.20
N LYS A 261 1.11 -10.50 23.06
CA LYS A 261 0.46 -10.69 21.76
C LYS A 261 -0.07 -9.36 21.23
N THR A 262 0.13 -9.12 19.94
CA THR A 262 -0.31 -7.89 19.26
C THR A 262 -0.87 -8.16 17.86
N PHE A 263 -1.70 -7.24 17.36
CA PHE A 263 -2.20 -7.21 15.98
C PHE A 263 -2.21 -5.76 15.46
N ILE A 264 -2.27 -5.56 14.15
CA ILE A 264 -2.27 -4.22 13.54
C ILE A 264 -3.68 -3.60 13.55
N HIS A 265 -3.89 -2.42 14.15
CA HIS A 265 -5.10 -1.61 13.96
C HIS A 265 -4.90 -0.42 13.00
N ASP A 266 -3.66 0.06 12.87
CA ASP A 266 -3.27 1.15 11.99
C ASP A 266 -2.02 0.75 11.19
N HIS A 267 -2.25 0.18 10.01
CA HIS A 267 -1.18 -0.38 9.17
C HIS A 267 -0.18 0.69 8.70
N GLY A 268 -0.63 1.93 8.47
CA GLY A 268 0.23 3.03 8.04
C GLY A 268 1.28 3.40 9.09
N LYS A 269 0.93 3.39 10.38
CA LYS A 269 1.89 3.61 11.47
C LYS A 269 2.89 2.46 11.62
N THR A 270 2.45 1.22 11.42
CA THR A 270 3.35 0.05 11.54
C THR A 270 4.39 -0.05 10.42
N MET A 271 4.26 0.76 9.36
CA MET A 271 5.28 0.92 8.31
C MET A 271 6.41 1.90 8.69
N ASP A 272 6.24 2.73 9.72
CA ASP A 272 7.16 3.84 10.03
C ASP A 272 8.34 3.39 10.92
N PRO A 273 9.60 3.42 10.44
CA PRO A 273 10.76 3.06 11.26
C PRO A 273 11.06 4.06 12.39
N CYS A 274 10.50 5.27 12.38
CA CYS A 274 10.60 6.18 13.53
C CYS A 274 9.70 5.76 14.70
N ILE A 275 8.58 5.09 14.41
CA ILE A 275 7.68 4.49 15.41
C ILE A 275 8.17 3.07 15.77
N HIS A 276 8.64 2.31 14.78
CA HIS A 276 9.09 0.91 14.90
C HIS A 276 10.56 0.74 14.47
N PRO A 277 11.58 1.20 15.24
CA PRO A 277 13.00 1.17 14.83
C PRO A 277 13.58 -0.22 14.52
N LYS A 278 12.90 -1.30 14.92
CA LYS A 278 13.23 -2.69 14.55
C LYS A 278 13.22 -2.90 13.03
N LEU A 279 12.36 -2.18 12.28
CA LEU A 279 12.28 -2.27 10.82
C LEU A 279 13.64 -2.06 10.13
N LEU A 280 14.48 -1.17 10.68
CA LEU A 280 15.83 -0.88 10.17
C LEU A 280 16.78 -2.07 10.22
N ASP A 281 16.51 -3.06 11.07
CA ASP A 281 17.33 -4.26 11.26
C ASP A 281 16.74 -5.52 10.62
N ILE A 282 15.51 -5.45 10.07
CA ILE A 282 14.79 -6.64 9.59
C ILE A 282 14.22 -6.52 8.16
N HIS A 283 14.55 -5.45 7.44
CA HIS A 283 14.05 -5.21 6.08
C HIS A 283 15.17 -4.85 5.10
N GLY A 284 15.14 -5.46 3.91
CA GLY A 284 16.20 -5.35 2.89
C GLY A 284 16.53 -3.90 2.48
N GLN A 285 15.51 -3.04 2.40
CA GLN A 285 15.66 -1.59 2.15
C GLN A 285 16.69 -0.91 3.05
N PHE A 286 16.76 -1.28 4.33
CA PHE A 286 17.63 -0.62 5.30
C PHE A 286 18.93 -1.41 5.52
N LEU A 287 18.84 -2.74 5.46
CA LEU A 287 19.97 -3.66 5.59
C LEU A 287 20.96 -3.60 4.42
N SER A 288 20.50 -3.30 3.19
CA SER A 288 21.33 -3.16 1.98
C SER A 288 22.52 -2.20 2.13
N TYR A 289 22.43 -1.26 3.08
CA TYR A 289 23.41 -0.21 3.27
C TYR A 289 24.47 -0.54 4.35
N ASN A 290 24.45 -1.74 4.95
CA ASN A 290 25.46 -2.18 5.93
C ASN A 290 25.74 -1.16 7.06
N GLY A 291 24.69 -0.49 7.56
CA GLY A 291 24.78 0.56 8.59
C GLY A 291 25.24 1.94 8.09
N HIS A 292 25.57 2.08 6.81
CA HIS A 292 26.08 3.28 6.15
C HIS A 292 25.11 3.74 5.03
N PRO A 293 23.90 4.22 5.37
CA PRO A 293 22.97 4.76 4.38
C PRO A 293 23.52 6.03 3.72
N PRO A 294 22.93 6.47 2.58
CA PRO A 294 23.26 7.76 2.00
C PRO A 294 23.05 8.90 3.01
N GLY A 295 23.79 9.99 2.84
CA GLY A 295 23.45 11.25 3.51
C GLY A 295 22.10 11.76 3.01
N PRO A 296 21.30 12.47 3.84
CA PRO A 296 20.07 13.11 3.39
C PRO A 296 20.31 14.05 2.20
N ASP A 297 19.40 14.04 1.23
CA ASP A 297 19.54 14.82 0.01
C ASP A 297 19.53 16.33 0.29
N ARG A 298 20.55 17.03 -0.22
CA ARG A 298 20.63 18.49 -0.23
C ARG A 298 21.25 18.97 -1.54
N PRO A 299 20.46 19.51 -2.50
CA PRO A 299 19.03 19.80 -2.41
C PRO A 299 18.12 18.56 -2.53
N MET A 300 16.87 18.69 -2.06
CA MET A 300 15.82 17.69 -2.31
C MET A 300 15.37 17.77 -3.78
N VAL A 301 15.35 16.64 -4.48
CA VAL A 301 15.03 16.54 -5.91
C VAL A 301 13.59 16.05 -6.10
N PRO A 302 12.68 16.83 -6.72
CA PRO A 302 11.28 16.43 -6.94
C PRO A 302 11.15 15.30 -7.97
N LYS A 303 11.36 14.06 -7.48
CA LYS A 303 11.47 12.80 -8.21
C LYS A 303 10.25 11.91 -7.95
N PHE A 304 9.68 11.35 -9.00
CA PHE A 304 8.64 10.33 -8.92
C PHE A 304 9.26 8.92 -8.77
N ALA A 305 8.65 8.06 -7.96
CA ALA A 305 9.02 6.64 -7.82
C ALA A 305 7.77 5.78 -7.63
N PHE A 306 7.89 4.46 -7.89
CA PHE A 306 6.76 3.53 -7.72
C PHE A 306 6.47 3.19 -6.24
N CYS A 307 7.45 3.32 -5.35
CA CYS A 307 7.23 3.27 -3.91
C CYS A 307 8.11 4.29 -3.15
N SER A 308 7.79 4.50 -1.87
CA SER A 308 8.49 5.37 -0.92
C SER A 308 8.35 4.77 0.48
N THR A 309 9.15 5.20 1.47
CA THR A 309 8.90 4.91 2.90
C THR A 309 8.74 6.21 3.68
N THR A 310 8.33 6.16 4.96
CA THR A 310 8.18 7.36 5.80
C THR A 310 9.47 8.17 5.97
N LEU A 311 10.64 7.53 5.81
CA LEU A 311 11.97 8.15 5.86
C LEU A 311 12.39 8.81 4.54
N HIS A 312 11.62 8.58 3.47
CA HIS A 312 11.91 9.09 2.13
C HIS A 312 10.95 10.23 1.74
N TYR A 313 11.22 10.87 0.60
CA TYR A 313 10.43 11.97 0.04
C TYR A 313 10.12 11.81 -1.46
N ASP A 314 10.42 10.64 -2.05
CA ASP A 314 10.04 10.30 -3.44
C ASP A 314 8.51 10.35 -3.62
N ILE A 315 8.05 10.93 -4.73
CA ILE A 315 6.63 11.17 -5.05
C ILE A 315 6.02 9.90 -5.66
N ARG A 316 5.03 9.30 -5.00
CA ARG A 316 4.51 7.98 -5.37
C ARG A 316 3.55 8.04 -6.55
N ILE A 317 3.86 7.25 -7.57
CA ILE A 317 2.98 6.98 -8.71
C ILE A 317 2.43 5.54 -8.64
N PRO A 318 1.21 5.28 -9.14
CA PRO A 318 0.85 3.93 -9.54
C PRO A 318 1.85 3.38 -10.57
N ASN A 319 2.12 2.09 -10.52
CA ASN A 319 2.77 1.42 -11.65
C ASN A 319 1.85 1.55 -12.86
N LEU A 320 2.37 2.17 -13.92
CA LEU A 320 1.61 2.59 -15.11
C LEU A 320 1.10 1.42 -15.96
N LEU A 321 1.45 0.17 -15.63
CA LEU A 321 0.96 -1.07 -16.23
C LEU A 321 0.21 -1.96 -15.22
N SER A 322 -0.11 -1.45 -14.02
CA SER A 322 -0.79 -2.17 -12.93
C SER A 322 -2.22 -1.69 -12.69
N TRP A 323 -3.01 -1.62 -13.76
CA TRP A 323 -4.48 -1.56 -13.66
C TRP A 323 -5.06 -2.98 -13.61
N VAL A 324 -6.19 -3.17 -12.94
CA VAL A 324 -6.90 -4.46 -12.95
C VAL A 324 -7.45 -4.73 -14.35
N GLU A 325 -6.89 -5.73 -15.01
CA GLU A 325 -7.54 -6.44 -16.11
C GLU A 325 -8.38 -7.57 -15.53
N ASP A 326 -9.49 -7.89 -16.19
CA ASP A 326 -10.33 -9.00 -15.75
C ASP A 326 -9.60 -10.33 -15.97
N ILE A 327 -9.63 -11.20 -14.95
CA ILE A 327 -9.06 -12.55 -15.01
C ILE A 327 -9.62 -13.22 -16.26
N HIS A 328 -8.75 -13.54 -17.22
CA HIS A 328 -9.18 -14.01 -18.53
C HIS A 328 -10.14 -15.21 -18.40
N PRO A 329 -11.19 -15.36 -19.25
CA PRO A 329 -12.20 -16.44 -19.13
C PRO A 329 -11.68 -17.89 -19.21
N HIS A 330 -10.37 -18.08 -19.34
CA HIS A 330 -9.68 -19.37 -19.39
C HIS A 330 -8.66 -19.56 -18.24
N GLU A 331 -8.47 -18.55 -17.39
CA GLU A 331 -7.64 -18.66 -16.19
C GLU A 331 -8.38 -19.35 -15.05
N TYR A 332 -7.73 -20.33 -14.43
CA TYR A 332 -8.29 -21.04 -13.28
C TYR A 332 -8.20 -20.16 -12.03
N ASN A 333 -9.32 -19.57 -11.62
CA ASN A 333 -9.51 -18.89 -10.34
C ASN A 333 -10.83 -19.39 -9.71
N PRO A 334 -10.79 -20.49 -8.93
CA PRO A 334 -11.97 -21.05 -8.27
C PRO A 334 -12.44 -20.15 -7.13
N GLU A 335 -13.71 -20.26 -6.74
CA GLU A 335 -14.28 -19.58 -5.58
C GLU A 335 -13.70 -20.08 -4.25
N TRP A 336 -13.98 -19.38 -3.16
CA TRP A 336 -13.36 -19.62 -1.84
C TRP A 336 -13.45 -21.09 -1.38
N ASP A 337 -14.63 -21.69 -1.51
CA ASP A 337 -14.92 -23.02 -1.00
C ASP A 337 -14.42 -24.15 -1.93
N ASP A 338 -14.23 -23.85 -3.22
CA ASP A 338 -13.66 -24.75 -4.23
C ASP A 338 -12.13 -24.86 -4.16
N ARG A 339 -11.48 -24.16 -3.23
CA ARG A 339 -10.01 -24.15 -3.05
C ARG A 339 -9.54 -25.31 -2.16
N PRO A 340 -8.82 -26.30 -2.71
CA PRO A 340 -8.53 -27.54 -2.00
C PRO A 340 -7.33 -27.48 -1.06
N ASP A 341 -6.56 -26.37 -1.02
CA ASP A 341 -5.41 -26.24 -0.14
C ASP A 341 -5.63 -25.09 0.86
N GLU A 342 -5.65 -25.44 2.15
CA GLU A 342 -5.90 -24.50 3.24
C GLU A 342 -4.62 -23.93 3.86
N ARG A 343 -3.45 -24.28 3.33
CA ARG A 343 -2.18 -23.73 3.79
C ARG A 343 -1.98 -22.32 3.24
N LEU A 344 -1.23 -21.50 3.97
CA LEU A 344 -0.73 -20.22 3.50
C LEU A 344 0.37 -20.43 2.46
N SER A 345 0.09 -20.05 1.21
CA SER A 345 1.04 -20.18 0.11
C SER A 345 1.93 -18.96 -0.04
N TRP A 346 3.21 -19.21 -0.31
CA TRP A 346 4.10 -18.23 -0.92
C TRP A 346 5.12 -18.91 -1.85
N ARG A 347 5.33 -18.27 -3.01
CA ARG A 347 6.42 -18.56 -3.95
C ARG A 347 6.94 -17.24 -4.50
N GLY A 348 8.26 -17.11 -4.51
CA GLY A 348 8.99 -16.00 -5.10
C GLY A 348 10.49 -16.24 -5.00
N SER A 349 11.28 -15.47 -5.73
CA SER A 349 12.74 -15.47 -5.57
C SER A 349 13.16 -14.79 -4.26
N ASN A 350 14.43 -14.94 -3.90
CA ASN A 350 15.07 -14.27 -2.77
C ASN A 350 15.33 -12.76 -3.00
N THR A 351 14.55 -12.06 -3.85
CA THR A 351 14.72 -10.60 -3.99
C THR A 351 14.37 -9.84 -2.71
N GLY A 352 15.17 -8.83 -2.39
CA GLY A 352 14.98 -7.98 -1.21
C GLY A 352 16.19 -7.13 -0.87
N MET A 353 17.39 -7.67 -1.11
CA MET A 353 18.68 -6.99 -1.04
C MET A 353 19.76 -7.85 -1.69
N TRP A 354 20.91 -7.24 -1.97
CA TRP A 354 22.10 -8.00 -2.37
C TRP A 354 22.63 -8.86 -1.20
N GLN A 355 23.01 -10.10 -1.49
CA GLN A 355 23.25 -11.18 -0.53
C GLN A 355 24.71 -11.63 -0.60
N THR A 356 25.43 -11.48 0.52
CA THR A 356 26.84 -11.84 0.69
C THR A 356 27.11 -12.31 2.12
N ALA A 357 28.26 -12.93 2.38
CA ALA A 357 28.64 -13.42 3.70
C ALA A 357 28.83 -12.31 4.76
N GLU A 358 29.17 -11.09 4.34
CA GLU A 358 29.47 -9.96 5.22
C GLU A 358 28.21 -9.21 5.69
N ASN A 359 27.06 -9.47 5.06
CA ASN A 359 25.85 -8.67 5.26
C ASN A 359 24.70 -9.47 5.92
N LYS A 360 23.72 -8.74 6.46
CA LYS A 360 22.63 -9.30 7.28
C LYS A 360 21.40 -9.77 6.49
N TRP A 361 21.55 -10.19 5.24
CA TRP A 361 20.41 -10.59 4.41
C TRP A 361 19.50 -11.66 5.02
N LYS A 362 20.02 -12.54 5.88
CA LYS A 362 19.24 -13.56 6.61
C LYS A 362 18.20 -12.94 7.56
N ASP A 363 18.43 -11.70 8.02
CA ASP A 363 17.50 -10.91 8.82
C ASP A 363 16.45 -10.16 7.95
N SER A 364 16.57 -10.16 6.62
CA SER A 364 15.59 -9.51 5.72
C SER A 364 14.28 -10.30 5.60
N GLN A 365 13.25 -9.64 5.05
CA GLN A 365 11.85 -10.07 5.18
C GLN A 365 11.53 -11.43 4.56
N ARG A 366 12.10 -11.78 3.39
CA ARG A 366 11.80 -13.07 2.72
C ARG A 366 12.58 -14.27 3.30
N PRO A 367 13.92 -14.18 3.54
CA PRO A 367 14.65 -15.23 4.25
C PRO A 367 14.05 -15.54 5.63
N ARG A 368 13.63 -14.52 6.39
CA ARG A 368 12.88 -14.72 7.64
C ARG A 368 11.54 -15.42 7.42
N ALA A 369 10.74 -15.02 6.43
CA ALA A 369 9.47 -15.67 6.12
C ALA A 369 9.63 -17.17 5.79
N VAL A 370 10.55 -17.52 4.88
CA VAL A 370 10.82 -18.91 4.50
C VAL A 370 11.38 -19.71 5.68
N SER A 371 12.32 -19.14 6.45
CA SER A 371 12.88 -19.82 7.64
C SER A 371 11.83 -20.07 8.73
N LEU A 372 11.00 -19.07 9.04
CA LEU A 372 9.99 -19.14 10.11
C LEU A 372 8.94 -20.22 9.84
N THR A 373 8.53 -20.37 8.58
CA THR A 373 7.44 -21.24 8.13
C THR A 373 7.89 -22.68 7.84
N ASN A 374 9.19 -22.93 7.63
CA ASN A 374 9.73 -24.27 7.41
C ASN A 374 10.48 -24.84 8.63
N LYS A 375 10.82 -24.02 9.63
CA LYS A 375 11.49 -24.48 10.87
C LYS A 375 10.66 -25.56 11.59
N MET A 376 11.29 -26.66 11.99
CA MET A 376 10.61 -27.78 12.67
C MET A 376 10.90 -27.83 14.17
N GLU A 377 11.99 -27.21 14.61
CA GLU A 377 12.56 -27.33 15.95
C GLU A 377 11.93 -26.32 16.93
N GLY A 378 11.62 -26.82 18.13
CA GLY A 378 11.06 -26.01 19.22
C GLY A 378 9.57 -25.68 19.02
N GLU A 379 9.12 -24.67 19.74
CA GLU A 379 7.70 -24.33 19.86
C GLU A 379 7.40 -22.94 19.28
N VAL A 380 6.13 -22.68 19.07
CA VAL A 380 5.54 -21.36 18.86
C VAL A 380 4.39 -21.21 19.85
N ASP A 381 4.28 -20.04 20.46
CA ASP A 381 3.14 -19.69 21.30
C ASP A 381 2.01 -19.13 20.42
N VAL A 382 0.76 -19.56 20.66
CA VAL A 382 -0.37 -19.35 19.75
C VAL A 382 -1.65 -19.03 20.53
N LEU A 383 -2.33 -17.96 20.12
CA LEU A 383 -3.73 -17.69 20.45
C LEU A 383 -4.62 -18.60 19.60
N PHE A 384 -5.46 -19.39 20.28
CA PHE A 384 -6.47 -20.22 19.61
C PHE A 384 -7.85 -19.58 19.80
N PRO A 385 -8.62 -19.36 18.72
CA PRO A 385 -9.98 -18.83 18.84
C PRO A 385 -10.89 -19.81 19.61
N SER A 386 -11.87 -19.26 20.34
CA SER A 386 -12.97 -20.07 20.86
C SER A 386 -14.05 -20.28 19.79
N PRO A 387 -14.88 -21.34 19.85
CA PRO A 387 -16.02 -21.51 18.95
C PRO A 387 -17.14 -20.47 19.11
N ASN A 388 -17.18 -19.74 20.23
CA ASN A 388 -18.11 -18.64 20.47
C ASN A 388 -17.33 -17.30 20.50
N ARG A 389 -17.87 -16.27 19.82
CA ARG A 389 -17.21 -14.96 19.64
C ARG A 389 -16.89 -14.28 20.97
N ASP A 390 -17.84 -14.35 21.91
CA ASP A 390 -17.82 -13.55 23.13
C ASP A 390 -17.07 -14.23 24.28
N ASP A 391 -16.56 -15.45 24.05
CA ASP A 391 -15.67 -16.14 24.99
C ASP A 391 -14.30 -15.44 25.06
N PRO A 392 -13.64 -15.39 26.24
CA PRO A 392 -12.28 -14.92 26.36
C PRO A 392 -11.28 -15.69 25.48
N THR A 393 -10.42 -14.95 24.79
CA THR A 393 -9.27 -15.43 24.01
C THR A 393 -8.36 -16.36 24.84
N GLY A 394 -8.24 -16.08 26.14
CA GLY A 394 -7.33 -16.76 27.03
C GLY A 394 -5.86 -16.42 26.77
N GLU A 395 -4.99 -17.18 27.42
CA GLU A 395 -3.54 -17.09 27.24
C GLU A 395 -3.06 -17.91 26.03
N GLY A 396 -1.90 -17.54 25.51
CA GLY A 396 -1.20 -18.30 24.47
C GLY A 396 -0.90 -19.74 24.88
N LYS A 397 -1.00 -20.64 23.91
CA LYS A 397 -0.70 -22.07 24.06
C LYS A 397 0.51 -22.41 23.21
N LYS A 398 1.56 -22.93 23.84
CA LYS A 398 2.75 -23.42 23.14
C LYS A 398 2.46 -24.71 22.38
N VAL A 399 2.86 -24.75 21.11
CA VAL A 399 2.74 -25.91 20.24
C VAL A 399 4.04 -26.13 19.48
N ALA A 400 4.47 -27.39 19.38
CA ALA A 400 5.64 -27.78 18.62
C ALA A 400 5.51 -27.40 17.13
N ARG A 401 6.52 -26.72 16.58
CA ARG A 401 6.53 -26.24 15.19
C ARG A 401 6.42 -27.39 14.19
N SER A 402 7.03 -28.53 14.50
CA SER A 402 6.90 -29.79 13.74
C SER A 402 5.47 -30.31 13.56
N LYS A 403 4.50 -29.84 14.37
CA LYS A 403 3.06 -30.15 14.19
C LYS A 403 2.32 -29.08 13.39
N LEU A 404 2.61 -27.80 13.61
CA LEU A 404 1.91 -26.69 12.95
C LEU A 404 2.45 -26.38 11.56
N ASN A 405 3.78 -26.29 11.39
CA ASN A 405 4.36 -25.73 10.17
C ASN A 405 3.99 -26.52 8.89
N PRO A 406 4.09 -27.88 8.87
CA PRO A 406 3.64 -28.66 7.72
C PRO A 406 2.13 -28.59 7.44
N ALA A 407 1.33 -28.29 8.46
CA ALA A 407 -0.14 -28.22 8.37
C ALA A 407 -0.66 -26.83 8.01
N LEU A 408 0.13 -25.77 8.24
CA LEU A 408 -0.26 -24.37 8.04
C LEU A 408 0.39 -23.71 6.82
N PHE A 409 1.60 -24.11 6.41
CA PHE A 409 2.38 -23.37 5.41
C PHE A 409 2.72 -24.17 4.15
N ASP A 410 2.69 -23.47 3.02
CA ASP A 410 3.37 -23.85 1.79
C ASP A 410 4.17 -22.65 1.27
N VAL A 411 5.17 -22.24 2.06
CA VAL A 411 6.03 -21.08 1.81
C VAL A 411 7.42 -21.57 1.44
N ALA A 412 7.92 -21.22 0.26
CA ALA A 412 9.25 -21.61 -0.20
C ALA A 412 9.80 -20.60 -1.23
N PHE A 413 11.12 -20.52 -1.35
CA PHE A 413 11.73 -19.84 -2.48
C PHE A 413 11.44 -20.58 -3.79
N ALA A 414 11.45 -19.84 -4.90
CA ALA A 414 11.08 -20.32 -6.21
C ALA A 414 12.13 -19.98 -7.27
N GLY A 415 12.45 -20.96 -8.13
CA GLY A 415 13.50 -20.85 -9.13
C GLY A 415 14.85 -21.31 -8.57
N ALA A 416 15.83 -20.42 -8.60
CA ALA A 416 17.18 -20.58 -8.07
C ALA A 416 17.62 -19.27 -7.40
N PRO A 417 18.69 -19.26 -6.58
CA PRO A 417 19.23 -18.05 -5.96
C PRO A 417 19.55 -16.95 -6.98
N LEU A 418 19.30 -15.70 -6.59
CA LEU A 418 19.68 -14.49 -7.32
C LEU A 418 20.09 -13.36 -6.35
N GLN A 419 20.56 -12.24 -6.89
CA GLN A 419 21.10 -11.11 -6.09
C GLN A 419 22.25 -11.50 -5.14
N CYS A 420 23.08 -12.46 -5.55
CA CYS A 420 24.28 -12.91 -4.85
C CYS A 420 25.47 -13.01 -5.85
N PRO A 421 26.73 -12.94 -5.36
CA PRO A 421 27.89 -13.49 -6.07
C PRO A 421 27.66 -14.96 -6.44
N GLU A 422 28.24 -15.44 -7.54
CA GLU A 422 28.00 -16.80 -8.07
C GLU A 422 28.34 -17.90 -7.06
N ASP A 423 29.50 -17.80 -6.41
CA ASP A 423 29.97 -18.68 -5.33
C ASP A 423 29.06 -18.63 -4.09
N TYR A 424 28.54 -17.46 -3.73
CA TYR A 424 27.63 -17.31 -2.61
C TYR A 424 26.17 -17.72 -2.95
N CYS A 425 25.79 -17.70 -4.23
CA CYS A 425 24.54 -18.27 -4.68
C CYS A 425 24.52 -19.80 -4.48
N ASP A 426 25.62 -20.50 -4.76
CA ASP A 426 25.76 -21.94 -4.48
C ASP A 426 25.64 -22.26 -2.98
N GLU A 427 26.11 -21.39 -2.08
CA GLU A 427 25.83 -21.51 -0.64
C GLU A 427 24.33 -21.33 -0.33
N ILE A 428 23.67 -20.33 -0.93
CA ILE A 428 22.25 -20.02 -0.69
C ILE A 428 21.31 -21.12 -1.24
N ASP A 429 21.70 -21.81 -2.31
CA ASP A 429 20.97 -22.97 -2.83
C ASP A 429 20.89 -24.07 -1.76
N GLN A 430 22.02 -24.35 -1.09
CA GLN A 430 22.13 -25.35 -0.02
C GLN A 430 21.42 -24.95 1.29
N MET A 431 21.02 -23.68 1.47
CA MET A 431 20.36 -23.19 2.69
C MET A 431 18.83 -23.36 2.70
N PHE A 432 18.18 -23.61 1.55
CA PHE A 432 16.72 -23.61 1.45
C PHE A 432 16.17 -24.71 0.51
N ASP A 433 14.91 -25.08 0.70
CA ASP A 433 14.16 -25.91 -0.26
C ASP A 433 13.67 -25.05 -1.43
N TRP A 434 14.43 -25.06 -2.53
CA TRP A 434 14.13 -24.32 -3.76
C TRP A 434 13.10 -25.06 -4.61
N ARG A 435 11.89 -24.50 -4.68
CA ARG A 435 10.76 -25.10 -5.40
C ARG A 435 10.57 -24.48 -6.79
N ARG A 436 9.73 -25.09 -7.61
CA ARG A 436 9.31 -24.50 -8.90
C ARG A 436 8.39 -23.30 -8.65
N PHE A 437 8.43 -22.31 -9.53
CA PHE A 437 7.42 -21.26 -9.59
C PHE A 437 6.02 -21.87 -9.76
N GLN A 438 5.03 -21.32 -9.05
CA GLN A 438 3.62 -21.64 -9.29
C GLN A 438 3.15 -20.94 -10.56
N ASP A 439 2.45 -21.68 -11.42
CA ASP A 439 1.63 -21.09 -12.47
C ASP A 439 0.32 -20.54 -11.88
N THR A 440 -0.50 -19.87 -12.69
CA THR A 440 -1.82 -19.38 -12.25
C THR A 440 -2.67 -20.49 -11.65
N LYS A 441 -2.70 -21.69 -12.25
CA LYS A 441 -3.52 -22.79 -11.76
C LYS A 441 -3.03 -23.30 -10.39
N GLY A 442 -1.71 -23.42 -10.20
CA GLY A 442 -1.09 -23.83 -8.95
C GLY A 442 -1.33 -22.83 -7.81
N ALA A 443 -1.11 -21.54 -8.06
CA ALA A 443 -1.34 -20.49 -7.06
C ALA A 443 -2.82 -20.39 -6.65
N SER A 444 -3.74 -20.49 -7.62
CA SER A 444 -5.19 -20.45 -7.41
C SER A 444 -5.80 -21.65 -6.65
N ARG A 445 -5.00 -22.62 -6.20
CA ARG A 445 -5.47 -23.72 -5.34
C ARG A 445 -5.59 -23.35 -3.86
N PHE A 446 -4.87 -22.32 -3.43
CA PHE A 446 -4.72 -22.00 -2.02
C PHE A 446 -5.79 -20.99 -1.56
N LYS A 447 -6.33 -21.21 -0.36
CA LYS A 447 -7.23 -20.25 0.32
C LYS A 447 -6.47 -19.03 0.85
N TYR A 448 -5.26 -19.20 1.35
CA TYR A 448 -4.49 -18.13 2.00
C TYR A 448 -3.20 -17.85 1.21
N VAL A 449 -2.88 -16.57 0.99
CA VAL A 449 -1.67 -16.14 0.25
C VAL A 449 -0.94 -15.04 0.99
N LEU A 450 0.39 -15.18 1.13
CA LEU A 450 1.22 -14.17 1.77
C LEU A 450 1.69 -13.12 0.76
N ASP A 451 1.60 -11.85 1.15
CA ASP A 451 2.23 -10.74 0.46
C ASP A 451 3.42 -10.18 1.26
N VAL A 452 4.59 -10.16 0.62
CA VAL A 452 5.87 -9.75 1.21
C VAL A 452 6.64 -8.92 0.20
N ASP A 453 7.20 -7.82 0.66
CA ASP A 453 8.04 -6.90 -0.13
C ASP A 453 9.24 -7.60 -0.81
N GLY A 454 9.66 -7.04 -1.94
CA GLY A 454 10.89 -7.39 -2.64
C GLY A 454 11.98 -6.36 -2.35
N ASN A 455 12.67 -5.91 -3.39
CA ASN A 455 13.62 -4.79 -3.28
C ASN A 455 12.87 -3.53 -2.84
N GLY A 456 11.80 -3.20 -3.56
CA GLY A 456 10.71 -2.30 -3.16
C GLY A 456 9.46 -3.07 -2.74
N TRP A 457 8.29 -2.44 -2.93
CA TRP A 457 6.97 -3.01 -2.67
C TRP A 457 6.70 -4.33 -3.43
N SER A 458 5.72 -5.13 -2.98
CA SER A 458 5.32 -6.35 -3.70
C SER A 458 4.37 -6.05 -4.86
N SER A 459 4.92 -5.98 -6.08
CA SER A 459 4.16 -5.81 -7.34
C SER A 459 3.10 -6.90 -7.59
N ARG A 460 3.15 -8.03 -6.86
CA ARG A 460 2.13 -9.08 -6.90
C ARG A 460 0.81 -8.67 -6.26
N PHE A 461 0.81 -7.71 -5.33
CA PHE A 461 -0.33 -7.43 -4.45
C PHE A 461 -1.63 -7.18 -5.21
N GLN A 462 -1.57 -6.34 -6.26
CA GLN A 462 -2.68 -6.10 -7.18
C GLN A 462 -3.34 -7.39 -7.70
N ARG A 463 -2.53 -8.34 -8.17
CA ARG A 463 -3.00 -9.64 -8.68
C ARG A 463 -3.58 -10.52 -7.57
N LEU A 464 -3.04 -10.43 -6.36
CA LEU A 464 -3.56 -11.17 -5.20
C LEU A 464 -4.95 -10.64 -4.79
N MET A 465 -5.18 -9.32 -4.82
CA MET A 465 -6.45 -8.68 -4.48
C MET A 465 -7.62 -9.04 -5.42
N ILE A 466 -7.34 -9.37 -6.70
CA ILE A 466 -8.38 -9.88 -7.62
C ILE A 466 -8.58 -11.41 -7.52
N SER A 467 -7.67 -12.13 -6.87
CA SER A 467 -7.78 -13.58 -6.69
C SER A 467 -8.76 -13.93 -5.56
N ASN A 468 -9.43 -15.07 -5.63
CA ASN A 468 -10.33 -15.51 -4.55
C ASN A 468 -9.58 -16.11 -3.34
N ALA A 469 -8.46 -15.51 -2.93
CA ALA A 469 -7.64 -15.94 -1.79
C ALA A 469 -7.49 -14.82 -0.75
N LEU A 470 -7.43 -15.17 0.53
CA LEU A 470 -7.22 -14.22 1.61
C LEU A 470 -5.77 -13.74 1.58
N VAL A 471 -5.58 -12.45 1.29
CA VAL A 471 -4.26 -11.83 1.20
C VAL A 471 -3.80 -11.36 2.57
N LEU A 472 -2.70 -11.94 3.06
CA LEU A 472 -2.01 -11.57 4.29
C LEU A 472 -0.78 -10.71 3.91
N LYS A 473 -0.84 -9.39 4.07
CA LYS A 473 0.22 -8.46 3.60
C LYS A 473 1.10 -7.95 4.74
N ALA A 474 2.41 -8.17 4.63
CA ALA A 474 3.45 -7.56 5.44
C ALA A 474 4.32 -6.64 4.57
N THR A 475 4.31 -5.33 4.84
CA THR A 475 5.06 -4.33 4.04
C THR A 475 5.59 -3.18 4.89
N ILE A 476 6.64 -2.49 4.41
CA ILE A 476 7.07 -1.17 4.91
C ILE A 476 6.76 -0.01 3.95
N TYR A 477 6.18 -0.28 2.79
CA TYR A 477 5.93 0.73 1.76
C TYR A 477 4.47 1.18 1.79
N PRO A 478 4.17 2.44 2.14
CA PRO A 478 2.83 2.99 1.97
C PRO A 478 2.64 3.29 0.47
N GLU A 479 1.88 2.43 -0.22
CA GLU A 479 1.63 2.51 -1.67
C GLU A 479 0.57 3.57 -2.02
N TRP A 480 0.48 3.97 -3.29
CA TRP A 480 -0.38 5.08 -3.80
C TRP A 480 -1.88 4.96 -3.45
N PHE A 481 -2.36 3.76 -3.13
CA PHE A 481 -3.77 3.46 -2.82
C PHE A 481 -4.06 3.33 -1.31
N LEU A 482 -3.07 3.55 -0.41
CA LEU A 482 -3.20 3.16 1.01
C LEU A 482 -4.36 3.88 1.73
N ASP A 483 -4.65 5.12 1.35
CA ASP A 483 -5.78 5.91 1.81
C ASP A 483 -7.13 5.46 1.22
N ARG A 484 -7.14 4.93 -0.01
CA ARG A 484 -8.33 4.38 -0.69
C ARG A 484 -8.70 2.98 -0.20
N VAL A 485 -7.74 2.07 -0.04
CA VAL A 485 -7.96 0.69 0.47
C VAL A 485 -8.36 0.68 1.97
N GLN A 486 -8.78 -0.47 2.50
CA GLN A 486 -9.05 -0.64 3.93
C GLN A 486 -8.49 -2.00 4.44
N PRO A 487 -7.47 -1.99 5.32
CA PRO A 487 -7.05 -3.20 6.05
C PRO A 487 -8.22 -3.77 6.87
N TRP A 488 -8.22 -5.09 7.06
CA TRP A 488 -9.30 -5.92 7.64
C TRP A 488 -10.63 -5.97 6.87
N VAL A 489 -10.82 -5.16 5.80
CA VAL A 489 -11.97 -5.28 4.88
C VAL A 489 -11.56 -5.86 3.53
N HIS A 490 -10.43 -5.39 2.96
CA HIS A 490 -9.97 -5.83 1.63
C HIS A 490 -8.72 -6.72 1.68
N TYR A 491 -7.98 -6.72 2.77
CA TYR A 491 -6.84 -7.62 3.02
C TYR A 491 -6.52 -7.66 4.52
N VAL A 492 -5.75 -8.66 4.94
CA VAL A 492 -5.29 -8.82 6.33
C VAL A 492 -3.88 -8.24 6.47
N PRO A 493 -3.65 -7.19 7.28
CA PRO A 493 -2.32 -6.67 7.56
C PRO A 493 -1.57 -7.61 8.54
N ILE A 494 -0.27 -7.80 8.32
CA ILE A 494 0.62 -8.65 9.13
C ILE A 494 1.89 -7.86 9.48
N GLN A 495 2.40 -8.00 10.70
CA GLN A 495 3.62 -7.32 11.12
C GLN A 495 4.84 -7.79 10.31
N VAL A 496 5.74 -6.86 9.95
CA VAL A 496 6.92 -7.14 9.12
C VAL A 496 7.93 -8.08 9.81
N ASP A 497 7.85 -8.23 11.13
CA ASP A 497 8.60 -9.26 11.87
C ASP A 497 7.92 -10.64 11.92
N LEU A 498 6.69 -10.74 11.40
CA LEU A 498 5.82 -11.93 11.33
C LEU A 498 5.37 -12.48 12.69
N SER A 499 5.40 -11.66 13.75
CA SER A 499 5.02 -12.05 15.11
C SER A 499 3.54 -12.47 15.24
N ASP A 500 2.63 -11.85 14.50
CA ASP A 500 1.19 -12.12 14.49
C ASP A 500 0.73 -13.11 13.40
N LEU A 501 1.65 -13.61 12.58
CA LEU A 501 1.33 -14.48 11.43
C LEU A 501 0.66 -15.80 11.84
N TYR A 502 1.11 -16.41 12.94
CA TYR A 502 0.55 -17.68 13.43
C TYR A 502 -0.86 -17.50 14.00
N ASP A 503 -1.04 -16.50 14.86
CA ASP A 503 -2.31 -16.20 15.51
C ASP A 503 -3.37 -15.79 14.48
N THR A 504 -2.99 -14.92 13.53
CA THR A 504 -3.85 -14.47 12.45
C THR A 504 -4.26 -15.60 11.52
N LEU A 505 -3.32 -16.46 11.12
CA LEU A 505 -3.65 -17.60 10.27
C LEU A 505 -4.55 -18.61 11.00
N ILE A 506 -4.27 -18.93 12.26
CA ILE A 506 -5.07 -19.89 13.05
C ILE A 506 -6.47 -19.34 13.36
N PHE A 507 -6.65 -18.03 13.50
CA PHE A 507 -7.99 -17.43 13.60
C PHE A 507 -8.87 -17.75 12.38
N PHE A 508 -8.38 -17.47 11.16
CA PHE A 508 -9.15 -17.69 9.93
C PHE A 508 -9.19 -19.16 9.49
N ARG A 509 -8.06 -19.87 9.58
CA ARG A 509 -7.88 -21.25 9.09
C ARG A 509 -8.29 -22.32 10.11
N GLY A 510 -8.32 -21.98 11.40
CA GLY A 510 -8.38 -22.95 12.50
C GLY A 510 -7.02 -23.56 12.81
N ASP A 511 -7.01 -24.55 13.70
CA ASP A 511 -5.79 -25.27 14.11
C ASP A 511 -5.19 -26.15 12.99
N ALA A 512 -4.28 -27.08 13.35
CA ALA A 512 -3.71 -28.03 12.39
C ALA A 512 -4.78 -28.86 11.62
N TYR A 513 -5.94 -29.09 12.22
CA TYR A 513 -7.07 -29.85 11.64
C TYR A 513 -8.18 -28.95 11.10
N GLY A 514 -8.07 -27.62 11.20
CA GLY A 514 -9.07 -26.64 10.79
C GLY A 514 -10.15 -26.34 11.85
N VAL A 515 -9.97 -26.80 13.09
CA VAL A 515 -10.90 -26.57 14.20
C VAL A 515 -10.80 -25.12 14.69
N GLY A 516 -11.93 -24.46 14.93
CA GLY A 516 -12.01 -23.05 15.33
C GLY A 516 -11.86 -22.05 14.17
N SER A 517 -12.03 -22.49 12.93
CA SER A 517 -11.82 -21.68 11.73
C SER A 517 -12.90 -20.62 11.47
N HIS A 518 -12.48 -19.35 11.35
CA HIS A 518 -13.32 -18.23 10.90
C HIS A 518 -13.30 -18.08 9.37
N SER A 519 -13.59 -19.19 8.68
CA SER A 519 -13.55 -19.31 7.21
C SER A 519 -14.64 -18.45 6.53
N ASP A 520 -15.71 -18.11 7.24
CA ASP A 520 -16.75 -17.18 6.80
C ASP A 520 -16.26 -15.72 6.77
N LEU A 521 -15.52 -15.29 7.80
CA LEU A 521 -14.90 -13.96 7.87
C LEU A 521 -13.82 -13.84 6.79
N ALA A 522 -13.03 -14.90 6.59
CA ALA A 522 -12.07 -14.99 5.49
C ALA A 522 -12.76 -14.86 4.12
N ARG A 523 -13.84 -15.62 3.87
CA ARG A 523 -14.66 -15.51 2.64
C ARG A 523 -15.16 -14.08 2.42
N ARG A 524 -15.62 -13.39 3.47
CA ARG A 524 -16.13 -12.02 3.40
C ARG A 524 -15.04 -11.02 3.00
N ILE A 525 -13.86 -11.10 3.60
CA ILE A 525 -12.70 -10.26 3.24
C ILE A 525 -12.29 -10.52 1.78
N VAL A 526 -12.28 -11.77 1.31
CA VAL A 526 -11.97 -12.11 -0.08
C VAL A 526 -12.97 -11.52 -1.08
N GLN A 527 -14.27 -11.64 -0.80
CA GLN A 527 -15.33 -11.07 -1.64
C GLN A 527 -15.21 -9.54 -1.72
N ASN A 528 -14.96 -8.89 -0.58
CA ASN A 528 -14.72 -7.44 -0.51
C ASN A 528 -13.42 -7.03 -1.23
N SER A 529 -12.34 -7.83 -1.14
CA SER A 529 -11.06 -7.62 -1.82
C SER A 529 -11.22 -7.56 -3.34
N ARG A 530 -11.85 -8.60 -3.91
CA ARG A 530 -12.08 -8.73 -5.35
C ARG A 530 -13.07 -7.71 -5.88
N LYS A 531 -14.09 -7.34 -5.08
CA LYS A 531 -14.98 -6.22 -5.40
C LYS A 531 -14.21 -4.90 -5.46
N TRP A 532 -13.47 -4.57 -4.40
CA TRP A 532 -12.71 -3.33 -4.31
C TRP A 532 -11.67 -3.20 -5.44
N ALA A 533 -10.95 -4.27 -5.76
CA ALA A 533 -9.99 -4.24 -6.87
C ALA A 533 -10.67 -4.00 -8.24
N LYS A 534 -11.89 -4.53 -8.45
CA LYS A 534 -12.67 -4.30 -9.68
C LYS A 534 -13.28 -2.90 -9.81
N GLU A 535 -13.56 -2.23 -8.70
CA GLU A 535 -14.28 -0.94 -8.68
C GLU A 535 -13.37 0.28 -8.45
N PHE A 536 -12.23 0.11 -7.77
CA PHE A 536 -11.34 1.19 -7.31
C PHE A 536 -9.90 1.08 -7.84
N TRP A 537 -9.55 0.01 -8.58
CA TRP A 537 -8.22 -0.23 -9.15
C TRP A 537 -8.27 -0.50 -10.67
N ARG A 538 -9.23 0.10 -11.37
CA ARG A 538 -9.34 0.04 -12.83
C ARG A 538 -8.28 0.93 -13.50
N LYS A 539 -8.23 0.88 -14.83
CA LYS A 539 -7.37 1.78 -15.62
C LYS A 539 -7.79 3.24 -15.44
N GLU A 540 -9.08 3.47 -15.31
CA GLU A 540 -9.73 4.76 -15.10
C GLU A 540 -9.36 5.35 -13.74
N ASP A 541 -9.30 4.52 -12.68
CA ASP A 541 -8.82 4.92 -11.35
C ASP A 541 -7.33 5.36 -11.39
N LEU A 542 -6.48 4.61 -12.11
CA LEU A 542 -5.07 4.96 -12.30
C LEU A 542 -4.90 6.27 -13.08
N ILE A 543 -5.71 6.48 -14.13
CA ILE A 543 -5.72 7.73 -14.91
C ILE A 543 -6.20 8.89 -14.03
N ALA A 544 -7.24 8.71 -13.23
CA ALA A 544 -7.74 9.75 -12.32
C ALA A 544 -6.69 10.17 -11.27
N TYR A 545 -5.96 9.21 -10.69
CA TYR A 545 -4.85 9.50 -9.77
C TYR A 545 -3.68 10.20 -10.47
N MET A 546 -3.25 9.70 -11.63
CA MET A 546 -2.16 10.34 -12.39
C MET A 546 -2.53 11.74 -12.88
N PHE A 547 -3.74 11.93 -13.41
CA PHE A 547 -4.25 13.25 -13.82
C PHE A 547 -4.23 14.21 -12.63
N ARG A 548 -4.74 13.79 -11.46
CA ARG A 548 -4.71 14.62 -10.26
C ARG A 548 -3.28 14.95 -9.82
N LEU A 549 -2.41 13.95 -9.77
CA LEU A 549 -1.02 14.11 -9.36
C LEU A 549 -0.27 15.10 -10.27
N MET A 550 -0.47 15.03 -11.58
CA MET A 550 0.14 15.97 -12.52
C MET A 550 -0.41 17.40 -12.36
N LEU A 551 -1.70 17.59 -12.07
CA LEU A 551 -2.27 18.92 -11.80
C LEU A 551 -1.67 19.56 -10.54
N GLU A 552 -1.56 18.80 -9.44
CA GLU A 552 -0.98 19.30 -8.19
C GLU A 552 0.54 19.52 -8.33
N TYR A 553 1.26 18.63 -9.02
CA TYR A 553 2.71 18.75 -9.25
C TYR A 553 3.08 19.92 -10.18
N ALA A 554 2.41 20.05 -11.33
CA ALA A 554 2.64 21.17 -12.25
C ALA A 554 2.35 22.52 -11.58
N ARG A 555 1.44 22.54 -10.60
CA ARG A 555 1.23 23.69 -9.71
C ARG A 555 2.38 23.87 -8.72
N VAL A 556 2.76 22.86 -7.93
CA VAL A 556 3.89 22.95 -6.96
C VAL A 556 5.16 23.55 -7.58
N MET A 557 5.50 23.09 -8.79
CA MET A 557 6.69 23.45 -9.55
C MET A 557 6.62 24.82 -10.25
N SER A 558 5.52 25.56 -10.13
CA SER A 558 5.31 26.84 -10.84
C SER A 558 5.61 28.08 -9.98
N PRO A 559 6.33 29.09 -10.52
CA PRO A 559 6.42 30.42 -9.90
C PRO A 559 5.04 31.04 -9.60
N ASP A 560 4.09 30.81 -10.49
CA ASP A 560 2.74 31.40 -10.49
C ASP A 560 1.71 30.54 -9.73
N ARG A 561 2.16 29.53 -8.96
CA ARG A 561 1.32 28.48 -8.33
C ARG A 561 0.17 28.97 -7.45
N ASP A 562 0.29 30.18 -6.91
CA ASP A 562 -0.74 30.83 -6.09
C ASP A 562 -1.93 31.30 -6.95
N SER A 563 -1.70 31.58 -8.24
CA SER A 563 -2.74 31.92 -9.23
C SER A 563 -3.34 30.69 -9.95
N MET A 564 -2.67 29.54 -9.89
CA MET A 564 -3.09 28.28 -10.55
C MET A 564 -4.19 27.55 -9.77
N VAL A 565 -5.22 28.28 -9.37
CA VAL A 565 -6.41 27.77 -8.66
C VAL A 565 -7.57 27.47 -9.61
N PHE A 566 -8.43 26.55 -9.20
CA PHE A 566 -9.81 26.45 -9.64
C PHE A 566 -10.71 27.17 -8.61
N THR A 567 -11.82 27.75 -9.08
CA THR A 567 -12.83 28.45 -8.28
C THR A 567 -14.21 28.18 -8.85
N ILE A 568 -15.17 27.90 -7.97
CA ILE A 568 -16.61 27.75 -8.26
C ILE A 568 -17.35 29.09 -8.30
#